data_AF-A0A4Q4X806-F1
#
_entry.id   AF-A0A4Q4X806-F1
#
_cell.length_a   1.000
_cell.length_b   1.000
_cell.length_c   1.000
_cell.angle_alpha   90.00
_cell.angle_beta   90.00
_cell.angle_gamma   90.00
#
_symmetry.space_group_name_H-M   'P 1'
#
loop_
_entity.id
_entity.type
_entity.pdbx_description
1 polymer ?
#
loop_
_entity_poly.entity_id
_entity_poly.type
_entity_poly.pdbx_seq_one_letter_code
_entity_poly.pdbx_strand_id
1 'polypeptide(L)'
;MGGLNLEVFKFGMYVMFPIGIMYYFGTNLDERFSVPDFWPKPEQANKVPLEKDEIHAELQRLRARRLYLRERRLEQEARQQPPPPPSGDDK
;
A
#
# COMPACT_ATOMS: atom_id res chain seq x y z
N MET A 1 4.03 -61.21 -20.62
CA MET A 1 2.68 -60.61 -20.63
C MET A 1 2.48 -59.82 -19.33
N GLY A 2 2.76 -58.52 -19.33
CA GLY A 2 2.57 -57.64 -18.16
C GLY A 2 2.03 -56.25 -18.51
N GLY A 3 1.66 -56.00 -19.77
CA GLY A 3 1.30 -54.67 -20.29
C GLY A 3 -0.02 -54.13 -19.74
N LEU A 4 -1.09 -54.95 -19.76
CA LEU A 4 -2.42 -54.53 -19.29
C LEU A 4 -2.45 -54.11 -17.81
N ASN A 5 -1.71 -54.81 -16.95
CA ASN A 5 -1.67 -54.47 -15.51
C ASN A 5 -0.92 -53.17 -15.23
N LEU A 6 0.11 -52.87 -16.03
CA LEU A 6 0.86 -51.61 -15.90
C LEU A 6 0.04 -50.41 -16.36
N GLU A 7 -0.73 -50.55 -17.44
CA GLU A 7 -1.60 -49.48 -17.94
C GLU A 7 -2.73 -49.15 -16.96
N VAL A 8 -3.36 -50.17 -16.37
CA VAL A 8 -4.39 -49.98 -15.32
C VAL A 8 -3.79 -49.35 -14.07
N PHE A 9 -2.58 -49.74 -13.66
CA PHE A 9 -1.89 -49.10 -12.54
C PHE A 9 -1.58 -47.62 -12.83
N LYS A 10 -1.04 -47.30 -14.01
CA LYS A 10 -0.74 -45.91 -14.42
C LYS A 10 -2.00 -45.06 -14.46
N PHE A 11 -3.08 -45.59 -15.04
CA PHE A 11 -4.39 -44.93 -15.06
C PHE A 11 -4.90 -44.67 -13.65
N GLY A 12 -4.88 -45.68 -12.77
CA GLY A 12 -5.26 -45.52 -11.37
C GLY A 12 -4.42 -44.47 -10.64
N MET A 13 -3.11 -44.46 -10.84
CA MET A 13 -2.21 -43.44 -10.28
C MET A 13 -2.57 -42.03 -10.77
N TYR A 14 -2.80 -41.85 -12.07
CA TYR A 14 -3.13 -40.55 -12.66
C TYR A 14 -4.51 -40.03 -12.27
N VAL A 15 -5.46 -40.90 -11.92
CA VAL A 15 -6.77 -40.50 -11.40
C VAL A 15 -6.69 -40.23 -9.90
N MET A 16 -6.07 -41.13 -9.12
CA MET A 16 -6.01 -41.03 -7.67
C MET A 16 -5.09 -39.91 -7.18
N PHE A 17 -4.01 -39.61 -7.89
CA PHE A 17 -3.07 -38.56 -7.51
C PHE A 17 -3.71 -37.16 -7.44
N PRO A 18 -4.37 -36.64 -8.50
CA PRO A 18 -5.00 -35.32 -8.44
C PRO A 18 -6.19 -35.29 -7.48
N ILE A 19 -6.97 -36.37 -7.39
CA ILE A 19 -8.09 -36.47 -6.45
C ILE A 19 -7.60 -36.44 -5.00
N GLY A 20 -6.53 -37.17 -4.68
CA GLY A 20 -5.92 -37.19 -3.34
C GLY A 20 -5.34 -35.84 -2.96
N ILE A 21 -4.65 -35.17 -3.89
CA ILE A 21 -4.14 -33.80 -3.67
C ILE A 21 -5.29 -32.82 -3.42
N MET A 22 -6.36 -32.89 -4.22
CA MET A 22 -7.56 -32.07 -4.00
C MET A 22 -8.27 -32.40 -2.69
N TYR A 23 -8.32 -33.65 -2.26
CA TYR A 23 -8.96 -33.99 -0.98
C TYR A 23 -8.14 -33.44 0.20
N TYR A 24 -6.82 -33.58 0.13
CA TYR A 24 -5.93 -33.15 1.21
C TYR A 24 -5.77 -31.63 1.30
N PHE A 25 -5.58 -30.94 0.17
CA PHE A 25 -5.41 -29.49 0.15
C PHE A 25 -6.73 -28.73 -0.12
N GLY A 26 -7.62 -29.27 -0.94
CA GLY A 26 -8.82 -28.58 -1.45
C GLY A 26 -9.88 -28.26 -0.41
N THR A 27 -9.90 -28.95 0.74
CA THR A 27 -10.94 -28.77 1.77
C THR A 27 -10.58 -27.74 2.83
N ASN A 28 -9.31 -27.33 2.92
CA ASN A 28 -8.80 -26.50 4.02
C ASN A 28 -7.70 -25.54 3.52
N LEU A 29 -7.86 -24.98 2.31
CA LEU A 29 -6.90 -24.00 1.78
C LEU A 29 -6.87 -22.72 2.61
N ASP A 30 -8.05 -22.23 3.03
CA ASP A 30 -8.18 -20.93 3.70
C ASP A 30 -7.43 -20.93 5.04
N GLU A 31 -7.60 -21.96 5.86
CA GLU A 31 -6.89 -22.07 7.14
C GLU A 31 -5.39 -22.37 6.96
N ARG A 32 -5.00 -23.18 5.97
CA ARG A 32 -3.58 -23.55 5.75
C ARG A 32 -2.74 -22.46 5.09
N PHE A 33 -3.35 -21.61 4.28
CA PHE A 33 -2.65 -20.60 3.48
C PHE A 33 -3.06 -19.17 3.82
N SER A 34 -3.99 -18.94 4.77
CA SER A 34 -4.21 -17.60 5.30
C SER A 34 -2.99 -17.12 6.07
N VAL A 35 -2.62 -15.87 5.81
CA VAL A 35 -1.59 -15.20 6.59
C VAL A 35 -2.30 -14.46 7.72
N PRO A 36 -2.08 -14.82 8.99
CA PRO A 36 -2.65 -14.08 10.11
C PRO A 36 -2.13 -12.64 10.08
N ASP A 37 -3.01 -11.68 10.38
CA ASP A 37 -2.68 -10.24 10.36
C ASP A 37 -2.11 -9.73 9.02
N PHE A 38 -2.48 -10.33 7.88
CA PHE A 38 -2.04 -9.88 6.55
C PHE A 38 -2.32 -8.39 6.30
N TRP A 39 -3.49 -7.92 6.73
CA TRP A 39 -3.88 -6.52 6.61
C TRP A 39 -3.49 -5.75 7.88
N PRO A 40 -2.98 -4.50 7.75
CA PRO A 40 -2.77 -3.63 8.90
C PRO A 40 -4.04 -3.53 9.73
N LYS A 41 -3.89 -3.59 11.05
CA LYS A 41 -5.04 -3.50 11.96
C LYS A 41 -5.75 -2.16 11.73
N PRO A 42 -7.09 -2.11 11.83
CA PRO A 42 -7.84 -0.86 11.63
C PRO A 42 -7.38 0.28 12.56
N GLU A 43 -6.78 -0.06 13.70
CA GLU A 43 -6.15 0.90 14.62
C GLU A 43 -4.92 1.61 14.04
N GLN A 44 -4.21 0.94 13.12
CA GLN A 44 -3.04 1.47 12.43
C GLN A 44 -3.41 2.20 11.13
N ALA A 45 -4.66 2.08 10.69
CA ALA A 45 -5.15 2.82 9.54
C ALA A 45 -5.36 4.30 9.90
N ASN A 46 -5.15 5.19 8.92
CA ASN A 46 -5.50 6.59 9.09
C ASN A 46 -7.00 6.72 9.34
N LYS A 47 -7.38 7.27 10.50
CA LYS A 47 -8.77 7.58 10.82
C LYS A 47 -9.16 8.85 10.07
N VAL A 48 -10.08 8.72 9.12
CA VAL A 48 -10.65 9.88 8.43
C VAL A 48 -11.68 10.53 9.37
N PRO A 49 -11.64 11.86 9.58
CA PRO A 49 -12.67 12.56 10.33
C PRO A 49 -14.05 12.33 9.70
N LEU A 50 -15.01 11.88 10.48
CA LEU A 50 -16.38 11.61 10.01
C LEU A 50 -17.36 12.72 10.42
N GLU A 51 -17.07 13.39 11.54
CA GLU A 51 -17.91 14.46 12.07
C GLU A 51 -17.61 15.80 11.40
N LYS A 52 -18.66 16.59 11.14
CA LYS A 52 -18.54 17.87 10.42
C LYS A 52 -17.56 18.82 11.11
N ASP A 53 -17.62 18.95 12.43
CA ASP A 53 -16.78 19.87 13.18
C ASP A 53 -15.30 19.43 13.18
N GLU A 54 -15.05 18.11 13.28
CA GLU A 54 -13.71 17.52 13.18
C GLU A 54 -13.09 17.75 11.81
N ILE A 55 -13.88 17.58 10.74
CA ILE A 55 -13.47 17.89 9.36
C ILE A 55 -13.08 19.36 9.23
N HIS A 56 -13.84 20.28 9.80
CA HIS A 56 -13.56 21.71 9.70
C HIS A 56 -12.29 22.10 10.46
N ALA A 57 -12.08 21.53 11.65
CA ALA A 57 -10.87 21.74 12.44
C ALA A 57 -9.62 21.23 11.73
N GLU A 58 -9.66 20.00 11.18
CA GLU A 58 -8.52 19.44 10.45
C GLU A 58 -8.26 20.20 9.15
N LEU A 59 -9.31 20.66 8.45
CA LEU A 59 -9.15 21.52 7.27
C LEU A 59 -8.48 22.86 7.60
N GLN A 60 -8.84 23.50 8.72
CA GLN A 60 -8.18 24.72 9.19
C GLN A 60 -6.71 24.47 9.52
N ARG A 61 -6.39 23.37 10.20
CA ARG A 61 -5.01 22.94 10.50
C ARG A 61 -4.20 22.75 9.21
N LEU A 62 -4.75 22.07 8.21
CA LEU A 62 -4.10 21.85 6.92
C LEU A 62 -3.86 23.16 6.16
N ARG A 63 -4.82 24.09 6.19
CA ARG A 63 -4.67 25.43 5.59
C ARG A 63 -3.55 26.23 6.27
N ALA A 64 -3.51 26.26 7.60
CA ALA A 64 -2.48 26.94 8.36
C ALA A 64 -1.08 26.37 8.06
N ARG A 65 -0.95 25.03 8.03
CA ARG A 65 0.29 24.35 7.67
C ARG A 65 0.75 24.72 6.25
N ARG A 66 -0.18 24.79 5.30
CA ARG A 66 0.13 25.17 3.90
C ARG A 66 0.65 26.60 3.80
N LEU A 67 0.01 27.54 4.50
CA LEU A 67 0.43 28.95 4.51
C LEU A 67 1.81 29.11 5.13
N TYR A 68 2.05 28.50 6.29
CA TYR A 68 3.36 28.51 6.95
C TYR A 68 4.48 27.96 6.06
N LEU A 69 4.27 26.82 5.39
CA LEU A 69 5.26 26.25 4.48
C LEU A 69 5.52 27.15 3.25
N ARG A 70 4.49 27.86 2.78
CA ARG A 70 4.64 28.83 1.69
C ARG A 70 5.48 30.03 2.13
N GLU A 71 5.20 30.61 3.29
CA GLU A 71 5.98 31.73 3.85
C GLU A 71 7.44 31.34 4.05
N ARG A 72 7.69 30.17 4.65
CA ARG A 72 9.05 29.62 4.81
C ARG A 72 9.81 29.51 3.49
N ARG A 73 9.14 29.11 2.41
CA ARG A 73 9.74 29.03 1.07
C ARG A 73 10.10 30.42 0.54
N LEU A 74 9.17 31.37 0.64
CA LEU A 74 9.40 32.75 0.19
C LEU A 74 10.53 33.43 0.97
N GLU A 75 10.63 33.22 2.28
CA GLU A 75 11.75 33.71 3.10
C GLU A 75 13.09 33.13 2.67
N GLN A 76 13.13 31.84 2.32
CA GLN A 76 14.36 31.20 1.83
C GLN A 76 14.77 31.74 0.47
N GLU A 77 13.82 31.93 -0.44
CA GLU A 77 14.05 32.54 -1.75
C GLU A 77 14.56 33.98 -1.63
N ALA A 78 13.96 34.79 -0.74
CA ALA A 78 14.38 36.17 -0.48
C ALA A 78 15.79 36.25 0.15
N ARG A 79 16.18 35.29 0.99
CA ARG A 79 17.53 35.21 1.57
C ARG A 79 18.58 34.73 0.56
N GLN A 80 18.18 34.00 -0.47
CA GLN A 80 19.07 33.48 -1.51
C GLN A 80 19.21 34.42 -2.71
N GLN A 81 18.36 35.46 -2.84
CA GLN A 81 18.52 36.48 -3.86
C GLN A 81 19.74 37.37 -3.55
N PRO A 82 20.77 37.39 -4.42
CA PRO A 82 21.89 38.32 -4.27
C PRO A 82 21.40 39.76 -4.43
N PRO A 83 22.05 40.74 -3.77
CA PRO A 83 21.64 42.14 -3.84
C PRO A 83 21.56 42.59 -5.31
N PRO A 84 20.54 43.38 -5.69
CA PRO A 84 20.43 43.88 -7.06
C PRO A 84 21.71 44.66 -7.42
N PRO A 85 22.23 44.52 -8.66
CA PRO A 85 23.40 45.24 -9.07
C PRO A 85 23.17 46.75 -8.88
N PRO A 86 24.17 47.51 -8.41
CA PRO A 86 24.01 48.93 -8.17
C PRO A 86 23.55 49.62 -9.45
N SER A 87 22.43 50.34 -9.38
CA SER A 87 21.91 51.17 -10.46
C SER A 87 22.92 52.28 -10.73
N GLY A 88 23.70 52.11 -11.80
CA GLY A 88 24.65 53.11 -12.28
C GLY A 88 23.91 54.26 -12.93
N ASP A 89 23.39 55.17 -12.10
CA ASP A 89 23.04 56.53 -12.51
C ASP A 89 24.00 57.48 -11.80
N ASP A 90 25.20 57.62 -12.36
CA ASP A 90 26.09 58.73 -12.07
C ASP A 90 26.79 59.15 -13.37
N LYS A 91 26.32 60.30 -13.88
CA LYS A 91 26.88 61.22 -14.89
C LYS A 91 26.50 61.02 -16.36
#